data_AF-A0A6A4GJF2-F1
#
_entry.id   AF-A0A6A4GJF2-F1
#
_cell.length_a   1.000
_cell.length_b   1.000
_cell.length_c   1.000
_cell.angle_alpha   90.00
_cell.angle_beta   90.00
_cell.angle_gamma   90.00
#
_symmetry.space_group_name_H-M   'P 1'
#
loop_
_entity.id
_entity.type
_entity.pdbx_description
1 polymer ?
#
loop_
_entity_poly.entity_id
_entity_poly.type
_entity_poly.pdbx_seq_one_letter_code
_entity_poly.pdbx_strand_id
1 'polypeptide(L)'
;MATAEGILVVTTFRGCKAPNAGGGVTTLLIQDAPKRCKAWIDSVEGYGVIKEAFESTSRFARLGSLKCTMAGRTVFTRFATVTGDPRGMNMIRKGTEKALEVLQKHFPNVTMLALLGNYCTNKKPATINWIEGRGRIVKSLLKTTVEALVNLNTEKNLIGECDGGEY
;
A
#
# COMPACT_ATOMS: atom_id res chain seq x y z
N MET A 1 -33.29 -10.05 -5.75
CA MET A 1 -32.34 -11.17 -5.48
C MET A 1 -32.92 -12.40 -6.15
N ALA A 2 -32.28 -12.93 -7.20
CA ALA A 2 -32.72 -14.16 -7.86
C ALA A 2 -31.90 -15.34 -7.33
N THR A 3 -32.54 -16.25 -6.59
CA THR A 3 -31.90 -17.40 -5.95
C THR A 3 -32.92 -18.53 -5.77
N ALA A 4 -32.46 -19.78 -5.80
CA ALA A 4 -33.26 -20.96 -5.47
C ALA A 4 -33.13 -21.36 -3.98
N GLU A 5 -32.28 -20.68 -3.22
CA GLU A 5 -32.07 -20.93 -1.80
C GLU A 5 -33.14 -20.21 -0.96
N GLY A 6 -34.13 -20.97 -0.45
CA GLY A 6 -35.30 -20.42 0.23
C GLY A 6 -35.00 -19.62 1.49
N ILE A 7 -33.92 -19.95 2.21
CA ILE A 7 -33.55 -19.26 3.45
C ILE A 7 -32.93 -17.89 3.17
N LEU A 8 -32.21 -17.73 2.06
CA LEU A 8 -31.42 -16.54 1.75
C LEU A 8 -32.29 -15.27 1.61
N VAL A 9 -33.47 -15.41 0.98
CA VAL A 9 -34.39 -14.28 0.81
C VAL A 9 -35.00 -13.86 2.15
N VAL A 10 -35.37 -14.83 2.99
CA VAL A 10 -36.01 -14.59 4.29
C VAL A 10 -35.02 -13.97 5.29
N THR A 11 -33.79 -14.46 5.33
CA THR A 11 -32.74 -13.90 6.21
C THR A 11 -32.36 -12.48 5.80
N THR A 12 -32.23 -12.23 4.49
CA THR A 12 -31.93 -10.88 3.99
C THR A 12 -33.09 -9.91 4.28
N PHE A 13 -34.34 -10.34 4.07
CA PHE A 13 -35.50 -9.49 4.37
C PHE A 13 -35.60 -9.13 5.85
N ARG A 14 -35.31 -10.07 6.76
CA ARG A 14 -35.21 -9.81 8.20
C ARG A 14 -34.07 -8.84 8.53
N GLY A 15 -32.90 -9.00 7.89
CA GLY A 15 -31.76 -8.10 8.03
C GLY A 15 -32.06 -6.67 7.57
N CYS A 16 -32.88 -6.48 6.54
CA CYS A 16 -33.32 -5.15 6.09
C CYS A 16 -34.38 -4.52 7.00
N LYS A 17 -35.17 -5.32 7.74
CA LYS A 17 -36.27 -4.83 8.57
C LYS A 17 -35.78 -4.08 9.83
N ALA A 18 -34.68 -4.52 10.41
CA ALA A 18 -34.08 -3.90 11.60
C ALA A 18 -33.63 -2.45 11.38
N PRO A 19 -32.79 -2.12 10.37
CA PRO A 19 -32.41 -0.74 10.11
C PRO A 19 -33.57 0.11 9.58
N ASN A 20 -34.52 -0.47 8.82
CA ASN A 20 -35.70 0.27 8.37
C ASN A 20 -36.60 0.72 9.52
N ALA A 21 -36.77 -0.10 10.56
CA ALA A 21 -37.50 0.29 11.76
C ALA A 21 -36.73 1.35 12.60
N GLY A 22 -35.41 1.42 12.45
CA GLY A 22 -34.52 2.33 13.18
C GLY A 22 -34.22 3.67 12.47
N GLY A 23 -35.00 4.06 11.46
CA GLY A 23 -34.79 5.32 10.72
C GLY A 23 -34.11 5.16 9.35
N GLY A 24 -33.95 3.94 8.86
CA GLY A 24 -33.39 3.63 7.55
C GLY A 24 -31.86 3.59 7.53
N VAL A 25 -31.30 3.28 6.35
CA VAL A 25 -29.85 3.29 6.13
C VAL A 25 -29.52 4.47 5.21
N THR A 26 -28.80 5.46 5.73
CA THR A 26 -28.24 6.53 4.90
C THR A 26 -26.90 6.06 4.34
N THR A 27 -26.88 5.67 3.07
CA THR A 27 -25.61 5.40 2.36
C THR A 27 -25.16 6.65 1.63
N LEU A 28 -23.96 7.13 1.95
CA LEU A 28 -23.35 8.25 1.22
C LEU A 28 -22.39 7.72 0.16
N LEU A 29 -22.64 8.07 -1.11
CA LEU A 29 -21.77 7.70 -2.22
C LEU A 29 -20.57 8.65 -2.26
N ILE A 30 -19.51 8.35 -1.49
CA ILE A 30 -18.24 9.10 -1.57
C ILE A 30 -17.46 8.59 -2.80
N GLN A 31 -17.92 8.96 -4.00
CA GLN A 31 -17.24 8.59 -5.25
C GLN A 31 -16.92 9.85 -6.04
N ASP A 32 -15.69 10.36 -5.87
CA ASP A 32 -14.88 10.80 -7.02
C ASP A 32 -13.48 11.27 -6.61
N ALA A 33 -13.35 11.98 -5.50
CA ALA A 33 -12.08 12.59 -5.09
C ALA A 33 -10.90 11.59 -4.98
N PRO A 34 -11.00 10.44 -4.28
CA PRO A 34 -9.89 9.49 -4.19
C PRO A 34 -9.60 8.78 -5.52
N LYS A 35 -10.63 8.54 -6.36
CA LYS A 35 -10.47 7.93 -7.68
C LYS A 35 -9.76 8.87 -8.65
N ARG A 36 -10.15 10.15 -8.67
CA ARG A 36 -9.52 11.20 -9.50
C ARG A 36 -8.08 11.47 -9.05
N CYS A 37 -7.85 11.50 -7.72
CA CYS A 37 -6.50 11.62 -7.16
C CYS A 37 -5.61 10.44 -7.57
N LYS A 38 -6.08 9.20 -7.42
CA LYS A 38 -5.36 8.01 -7.89
C LYS A 38 -5.07 8.08 -9.40
N ALA A 39 -6.10 8.35 -10.21
CA ALA A 39 -5.96 8.41 -11.67
C ALA A 39 -4.96 9.49 -12.12
N TRP A 40 -4.94 10.64 -11.42
CA TRP A 40 -3.97 11.69 -11.69
C TRP A 40 -2.55 11.26 -11.30
N ILE A 41 -2.35 10.63 -10.13
CA ILE A 41 -1.02 10.16 -9.73
C ILE A 41 -0.49 9.07 -10.70
N ASP A 42 -1.38 8.21 -11.20
CA ASP A 42 -1.02 7.16 -12.17
C ASP A 42 -0.80 7.72 -13.60
N SER A 43 -1.19 8.97 -13.86
CA SER A 43 -0.96 9.63 -15.15
C SER A 43 0.50 10.09 -15.30
N VAL A 44 0.96 10.24 -16.55
CA VAL A 44 2.33 10.69 -16.86
C VAL A 44 2.59 12.08 -16.28
N GLU A 45 1.61 12.98 -16.37
CA GLU A 45 1.70 14.34 -15.85
C GLU A 45 1.80 14.35 -14.32
N GLY A 46 0.87 13.67 -13.64
CA GLY A 46 0.86 13.65 -12.17
C GLY A 46 2.08 12.93 -11.58
N TYR A 47 2.50 11.82 -12.19
CA TYR A 47 3.75 11.16 -11.81
C TYR A 47 4.96 12.09 -12.00
N GLY A 48 5.03 12.82 -13.12
CA GLY A 48 6.10 13.78 -13.41
C GLY A 48 6.19 14.90 -12.35
N VAL A 49 5.06 15.53 -12.03
CA VAL A 49 4.97 16.59 -11.02
C VAL A 49 5.38 16.07 -9.63
N ILE A 50 4.89 14.89 -9.25
CA ILE A 50 5.24 14.28 -7.95
C ILE A 50 6.73 13.89 -7.90
N LYS A 51 7.27 13.36 -9.00
CA LYS A 51 8.68 13.02 -9.12
C LYS A 51 9.56 14.26 -8.98
N GLU A 52 9.25 15.33 -9.69
CA GLU A 52 10.00 16.58 -9.61
C GLU A 52 9.99 17.15 -8.19
N ALA A 53 8.81 17.19 -7.55
CA ALA A 53 8.66 17.63 -6.18
C ALA A 53 9.50 16.78 -5.20
N PHE A 54 9.48 15.46 -5.38
CA PHE A 54 10.24 14.52 -4.55
C PHE A 54 11.76 14.70 -4.71
N GLU A 55 12.25 14.73 -5.96
CA GLU A 55 13.68 14.83 -6.28
C GLU A 55 14.25 16.23 -5.98
N SER A 56 13.41 17.28 -5.94
CA SER A 56 13.84 18.64 -5.55
C SER A 56 14.39 18.72 -4.11
N THR A 57 14.03 17.76 -3.26
CA THR A 57 14.43 17.77 -1.84
C THR A 57 15.86 17.30 -1.57
N SER A 58 16.48 16.59 -2.52
CA SER A 58 17.85 16.09 -2.37
C SER A 58 18.41 15.62 -3.71
N ARG A 59 19.67 15.96 -4.00
CA ARG A 59 20.41 15.45 -5.17
C ARG A 59 20.56 13.92 -5.21
N PHE A 60 20.42 13.25 -4.07
CA PHE A 60 20.51 11.79 -3.93
C PHE A 60 19.14 11.10 -3.94
N ALA A 61 18.04 11.86 -3.91
CA ALA A 61 16.70 11.33 -3.99
C ALA A 61 16.36 11.07 -5.46
N ARG A 62 16.24 9.79 -5.83
CA ARG A 62 15.71 9.37 -7.14
C ARG A 62 14.45 8.56 -6.93
N LEU A 63 13.34 9.03 -7.45
CA LEU A 63 12.07 8.30 -7.38
C LEU A 63 12.10 7.20 -8.45
N GLY A 64 12.10 5.94 -8.02
CA GLY A 64 12.10 4.79 -8.90
C GLY A 64 10.70 4.48 -9.39
N SER A 65 9.78 4.21 -8.47
CA SER A 65 8.38 3.97 -8.79
C SER A 65 7.45 4.53 -7.72
N LEU A 66 6.21 4.82 -8.12
CA LEU A 66 5.15 5.28 -7.24
C LEU A 66 3.95 4.37 -7.47
N LYS A 67 3.46 3.73 -6.41
CA LYS A 67 2.29 2.85 -6.48
C LYS A 67 1.18 3.39 -5.61
N CYS A 68 0.00 3.55 -6.18
CA CYS A 68 -1.17 4.05 -5.48
C CYS A 68 -2.23 2.97 -5.35
N THR A 69 -2.70 2.75 -4.13
CA THR A 69 -3.77 1.78 -3.81
C THR A 69 -4.85 2.48 -3.00
N MET A 70 -6.11 2.13 -3.22
CA MET A 70 -7.23 2.71 -2.49
C MET A 70 -7.85 1.68 -1.53
N ALA A 71 -8.27 2.14 -0.36
CA ALA A 71 -9.20 1.42 0.51
C ALA A 71 -10.33 2.37 0.90
N GLY A 72 -11.49 2.20 0.28
CA GLY A 72 -12.64 3.10 0.45
C GLY A 72 -12.30 4.55 0.10
N ARG A 73 -12.37 5.44 1.08
CA ARG A 73 -12.05 6.88 0.93
C ARG A 73 -10.57 7.22 1.14
N THR A 74 -9.75 6.24 1.48
CA THR A 74 -8.33 6.43 1.81
C THR A 74 -7.46 6.00 0.64
N VAL A 75 -6.50 6.86 0.26
CA VAL A 75 -5.48 6.55 -0.75
C VAL A 75 -4.16 6.28 -0.04
N PHE A 76 -3.53 5.15 -0.37
CA PHE A 76 -2.20 4.76 0.09
C PHE A 76 -1.22 4.88 -1.07
N THR A 77 -0.17 5.67 -0.87
CA THR A 77 0.87 5.91 -1.87
C THR A 77 2.20 5.34 -1.38
N ARG A 78 2.77 4.40 -2.15
CA ARG A 78 4.09 3.80 -1.87
C ARG A 78 5.13 4.44 -2.78
N PHE A 79 6.04 5.20 -2.17
CA PHE A 79 7.20 5.78 -2.83
C PHE A 79 8.35 4.77 -2.78
N ALA A 80 8.75 4.24 -3.94
CA ALA A 80 9.93 3.40 -4.08
C ALA A 80 11.07 4.26 -4.63
N THR A 81 12.15 4.35 -3.86
CA THR A 81 13.25 5.28 -4.13
C THR A 81 14.56 4.56 -4.08
N VAL A 82 15.47 4.89 -5.00
CA VAL A 82 16.84 4.37 -4.96
C VAL A 82 17.66 5.32 -4.10
N THR A 83 18.13 4.85 -2.94
CA THR A 83 19.01 5.62 -2.06
C THR A 83 20.42 5.02 -2.13
N GLY A 84 21.42 5.84 -2.49
CA GLY A 84 22.81 5.38 -2.59
C GLY A 84 23.38 4.78 -1.29
N ASP A 85 22.88 5.21 -0.12
CA ASP A 85 23.32 4.77 1.21
C ASP A 85 22.12 4.24 2.05
N PRO A 86 22.27 3.14 2.82
CA PRO A 86 21.24 2.55 3.70
C PRO A 86 20.60 3.49 4.73
N ARG A 87 21.14 4.70 4.98
CA ARG A 87 20.57 5.71 5.90
C ARG A 87 19.54 6.67 5.26
N GLY A 88 18.82 6.21 4.23
CA GLY A 88 17.92 7.06 3.41
C GLY A 88 16.56 7.45 4.02
N MET A 89 16.16 6.93 5.18
CA MET A 89 14.79 7.11 5.71
C MET A 89 14.40 8.58 5.91
N ASN A 90 15.31 9.44 6.38
CA ASN A 90 15.03 10.87 6.57
C ASN A 90 14.89 11.61 5.23
N MET A 91 15.65 11.19 4.23
CA MET A 91 15.57 11.76 2.88
C MET A 91 14.24 11.38 2.22
N ILE A 92 13.85 10.10 2.31
CA ILE A 92 12.56 9.63 1.79
C ILE A 92 11.42 10.37 2.49
N ARG A 93 11.49 10.53 3.81
CA ARG A 93 10.49 11.27 4.58
C ARG A 93 10.28 12.69 4.04
N LYS A 94 11.37 13.45 3.88
CA LYS A 94 11.32 14.83 3.37
C LYS A 94 10.79 14.90 1.93
N GLY A 95 11.24 14.00 1.07
CA GLY A 95 10.75 13.91 -0.30
C GLY A 95 9.25 13.61 -0.36
N THR A 96 8.77 12.69 0.47
CA THR A 96 7.35 12.34 0.54
C THR A 96 6.52 13.48 1.11
N GLU A 97 6.99 14.19 2.15
CA GLU A 97 6.32 15.39 2.67
C GLU A 97 6.15 16.44 1.55
N LYS A 98 7.20 16.70 0.78
CA LYS A 98 7.14 17.68 -0.31
C LYS A 98 6.22 17.25 -1.46
N ALA A 99 6.25 15.98 -1.83
CA ALA A 99 5.34 15.42 -2.83
C ALA A 99 3.87 15.54 -2.39
N LEU A 100 3.57 15.28 -1.11
CA LEU A 100 2.22 15.40 -0.57
C LEU A 100 1.75 16.86 -0.47
N GLU A 101 2.63 17.82 -0.20
CA GLU A 101 2.29 19.26 -0.28
C GLU A 101 1.80 19.64 -1.69
N VAL A 102 2.50 19.19 -2.73
CA VAL A 102 2.12 19.47 -4.12
C VAL A 102 0.81 18.76 -4.49
N LEU A 103 0.62 17.54 -4.01
CA LEU A 103 -0.63 16.80 -4.18
C LEU A 103 -1.82 17.52 -3.55
N GLN A 104 -1.66 18.06 -2.34
CA GLN A 104 -2.72 18.82 -1.66
C GLN A 104 -3.08 20.12 -2.41
N LYS A 105 -2.12 20.75 -3.09
CA LYS A 105 -2.41 21.92 -3.94
C LYS A 105 -3.28 21.57 -5.15
N HIS A 106 -3.12 20.37 -5.70
CA HIS A 106 -3.95 19.89 -6.82
C HIS A 106 -5.31 19.35 -6.33
N PHE A 107 -5.34 18.75 -5.14
CA PHE A 107 -6.53 18.16 -4.53
C PHE A 107 -6.75 18.73 -3.12
N PRO A 108 -7.29 19.95 -2.98
CA PRO A 108 -7.47 20.60 -1.68
C PRO A 108 -8.42 19.84 -0.73
N ASN A 109 -9.29 18.99 -1.30
CA ASN A 109 -10.21 18.14 -0.55
C ASN A 109 -9.55 16.86 -0.01
N VAL A 110 -8.27 16.60 -0.33
CA VAL A 110 -7.52 15.44 0.16
C VAL A 110 -6.72 15.87 1.39
N THR A 111 -7.03 15.26 2.53
CA THR A 111 -6.29 15.50 3.77
C THR A 111 -5.24 14.42 3.99
N MET A 112 -4.00 14.82 4.29
CA MET A 112 -2.97 13.88 4.73
C MET A 112 -3.29 13.38 6.14
N LEU A 113 -3.61 12.09 6.26
CA LEU A 113 -3.85 11.45 7.56
C LEU A 113 -2.54 11.08 8.27
N ALA A 114 -1.60 10.47 7.54
CA ALA A 114 -0.32 10.07 8.07
C ALA A 114 0.71 9.92 6.95
N LEU A 115 1.94 10.33 7.22
CA LEU A 115 3.07 10.14 6.30
C LEU A 115 3.53 8.67 6.25
N LEU A 116 3.40 7.95 7.37
CA LEU A 116 3.74 6.53 7.51
C LEU A 116 2.45 5.73 7.76
N GLY A 117 1.63 5.53 6.73
CA GLY A 117 0.36 4.82 6.81
C GLY A 117 0.47 3.28 6.88
N ASN A 118 1.56 2.75 7.44
CA ASN A 118 1.93 1.32 7.41
C ASN A 118 2.01 0.67 6.01
N TYR A 119 1.80 1.39 4.91
CA TYR A 119 1.88 0.82 3.55
C TYR A 119 3.33 0.63 3.05
N CYS A 120 4.30 1.33 3.67
CA CYS A 120 5.73 1.03 3.51
C CYS A 120 6.20 -0.13 4.41
N THR A 121 5.36 -0.53 5.39
CA THR A 121 5.64 -1.50 6.46
C THR A 121 7.09 -1.50 6.97
N ASN A 122 7.41 -0.48 7.76
CA ASN A 122 8.68 -0.41 8.48
C ASN A 122 8.58 -1.14 9.81
N LYS A 123 9.52 -2.06 10.09
CA LYS A 123 9.61 -2.81 11.36
C LYS A 123 8.35 -3.64 11.69
N LYS A 124 7.58 -4.05 10.67
CA LYS A 124 6.42 -4.94 10.79
C LYS A 124 6.45 -5.99 9.68
N PRO A 125 6.09 -7.25 9.94
CA PRO A 125 5.96 -8.26 8.90
C PRO A 125 4.81 -7.86 7.96
N ALA A 126 5.04 -7.98 6.65
CA ALA A 126 4.02 -7.71 5.64
C ALA A 126 4.32 -8.38 4.32
N THR A 127 3.31 -9.03 3.76
CA THR A 127 3.34 -9.69 2.43
C THR A 127 3.78 -8.73 1.33
N ILE A 128 3.47 -7.44 1.44
CA ILE A 128 3.86 -6.43 0.45
C ILE A 128 5.39 -6.16 0.40
N ASN A 129 6.10 -6.40 1.51
CA ASN A 129 7.56 -6.32 1.55
C ASN A 129 8.19 -7.56 0.93
N TRP A 130 7.53 -8.71 1.04
CA TRP A 130 7.97 -9.98 0.45
C TRP A 130 7.84 -9.97 -1.07
N ILE A 131 6.67 -9.55 -1.57
CA ILE A 131 6.37 -9.55 -3.01
C ILE A 131 7.13 -8.44 -3.76
N GLU A 132 7.12 -7.22 -3.24
CA GLU A 132 7.67 -6.06 -3.97
C GLU A 132 9.10 -5.69 -3.53
N GLY A 133 9.62 -6.37 -2.51
CA GLY A 133 10.92 -6.06 -1.91
C GLY A 133 10.92 -4.78 -1.06
N ARG A 134 11.88 -4.69 -0.13
CA ARG A 134 12.14 -3.49 0.68
C ARG A 134 13.62 -3.43 1.04
N GLY A 135 14.33 -2.39 0.60
CA GLY A 135 15.77 -2.24 0.84
C GLY A 135 16.62 -2.97 -0.22
N ARG A 136 17.84 -3.37 0.15
CA ARG A 136 18.74 -4.08 -0.77
C ARG A 136 18.40 -5.58 -0.79
N ILE A 137 18.12 -6.12 -1.97
CA ILE A 137 18.02 -7.56 -2.19
C ILE A 137 19.45 -8.10 -2.30
N VAL A 138 19.91 -8.82 -1.28
CA VAL A 138 21.28 -9.35 -1.20
C VAL A 138 21.36 -10.65 -2.00
N LYS A 139 22.16 -10.70 -3.07
CA LYS A 139 22.39 -11.91 -3.87
C LYS A 139 23.76 -12.57 -3.71
N SER A 140 24.79 -11.86 -3.23
CA SER A 140 26.19 -12.32 -3.42
C SER A 140 27.13 -12.18 -2.21
N LEU A 141 26.60 -11.96 -0.99
CA LEU A 141 27.42 -11.74 0.21
C LEU A 141 27.58 -12.96 1.12
N LEU A 142 26.77 -13.99 0.92
CA LEU A 142 26.70 -15.11 1.84
C LEU A 142 27.83 -16.09 1.53
N LYS A 143 28.65 -16.42 2.54
CA LYS A 143 29.73 -17.42 2.45
C LYS A 143 29.16 -18.85 2.42
N THR A 144 28.25 -19.11 1.49
CA THR A 144 27.53 -20.36 1.34
C THR A 144 27.22 -20.59 -0.13
N THR A 145 26.89 -21.81 -0.51
CA THR A 145 26.45 -22.14 -1.86
C THR A 145 24.95 -21.95 -2.00
N VAL A 146 24.48 -21.66 -3.21
CA VAL A 146 23.04 -21.53 -3.50
C VAL A 146 22.29 -22.81 -3.09
N GLU A 147 22.89 -23.97 -3.34
CA GLU A 147 22.31 -25.27 -3.05
C GLU A 147 22.13 -25.51 -1.54
N ALA A 148 23.14 -25.18 -0.73
CA ALA A 148 23.04 -25.27 0.73
C ALA A 148 21.97 -24.31 1.29
N LEU A 149 21.82 -23.13 0.69
CA LEU A 149 20.82 -22.14 1.11
C LEU A 149 19.40 -22.56 0.72
N VAL A 150 19.22 -23.13 -0.48
CA VAL A 150 17.93 -23.67 -0.93
C VAL A 150 17.51 -24.85 -0.05
N ASN A 151 18.43 -25.78 0.24
CA ASN A 151 18.13 -26.93 1.08
C ASN A 151 17.73 -26.50 2.51
N LEU A 152 18.49 -25.57 3.12
CA LEU A 152 18.16 -25.01 4.43
C LEU A 152 16.78 -24.32 4.42
N ASN A 153 16.47 -23.56 3.37
CA ASN A 153 15.19 -22.86 3.28
C ASN A 153 14.01 -23.82 3.11
N THR A 154 14.18 -24.88 2.32
CA THR A 154 13.14 -25.91 2.14
C THR A 154 12.87 -26.65 3.43
N GLU A 155 13.90 -27.16 4.09
CA GLU A 155 13.75 -27.96 5.31
C GLU A 155 13.24 -27.10 6.48
N LYS A 156 13.83 -25.91 6.69
CA LYS A 156 13.56 -25.12 7.90
C LYS A 156 12.37 -24.17 7.76
N ASN A 157 12.21 -23.52 6.62
CA ASN A 157 11.22 -22.44 6.46
C ASN A 157 9.99 -22.88 5.68
N LEU A 158 10.08 -23.88 4.80
CA LEU A 158 8.90 -24.41 4.12
C LEU A 158 8.31 -25.59 4.90
N ILE A 159 9.09 -26.67 5.06
CA ILE A 159 8.62 -27.87 5.77
C ILE A 159 8.42 -27.55 7.26
N GLY A 160 9.42 -26.93 7.90
CA GLY A 160 9.36 -26.57 9.32
C GLY A 160 8.24 -25.58 9.71
N GLU A 161 7.88 -24.62 8.85
CA GLU A 161 6.78 -23.68 9.13
C GLU A 161 5.41 -24.31 8.83
N CYS A 162 5.31 -25.14 7.77
CA CYS A 162 4.09 -25.91 7.49
C CYS A 162 3.73 -26.88 8.63
N ASP A 163 4.73 -27.53 9.24
CA ASP A 163 4.51 -28.41 10.40
C ASP A 163 4.32 -27.61 11.71
N GLY A 164 4.86 -26.39 11.78
CA GLY A 164 4.77 -25.50 12.95
C GLY A 164 3.49 -24.65 13.04
N GLY A 165 2.73 -24.53 11.95
CA GLY A 165 1.41 -23.88 11.94
C GLY A 165 1.40 -22.34 11.90
N GLU A 166 2.50 -21.69 11.50
CA GLU A 166 2.54 -20.24 11.28
C GLU A 166 2.16 -19.90 9.82
N TYR A 167 1.07 -19.14 9.63
CA TYR A 167 0.62 -18.55 8.35
C TYR A 167 0.71 -17.02 8.38
#